data_AF-A0A960LWZ1-F1
#
_entry.id   AF-A0A960LWZ1-F1
#
_cell.length_a   1.000
_cell.length_b   1.000
_cell.length_c   1.000
_cell.angle_alpha   90.00
_cell.angle_beta   90.00
_cell.angle_gamma   90.00
#
_symmetry.space_group_name_H-M   'P 1'
#
loop_
_entity.id
_entity.type
_entity.pdbx_description
1 polymer ?
#
loop_
_entity_poly.entity_id
_entity_poly.type
_entity_poly.pdbx_seq_one_letter_code
_entity_poly.pdbx_strand_id
1 'polypeptide(L)'
;STLLTKLASIEVKTAPYPFTTLQPNISFIEFDDFSRIYLADIPGIINDAHSDRGLGLSFLRHIERSSTLVYVIDTAAIDGRDPYEDFLTLRKELEHYSPQILQKPFIVALNKVDCEEAKLHLETFKEKYPFDSETLFEISAKEVTGISPLIKKIRTLAQADGKKFV
;
A
#
# COMPACT_ATOMS: atom_id res chain seq x y z
N SER A 1 -1.15 -11.56 -4.09
CA SER A 1 -1.30 -10.10 -4.12
C SER A 1 -1.57 -9.64 -5.55
N THR A 2 -2.83 -9.43 -5.93
CA THR A 2 -3.24 -9.18 -7.33
C THR A 2 -2.72 -7.83 -7.86
N LEU A 3 -2.70 -6.80 -7.02
CA LEU A 3 -2.24 -5.47 -7.40
C LEU A 3 -0.74 -5.46 -7.72
N LEU A 4 0.10 -6.04 -6.86
CA LEU A 4 1.55 -6.09 -7.09
C LEU A 4 1.92 -6.84 -8.36
N THR A 5 1.25 -7.96 -8.67
CA THR A 5 1.48 -8.71 -9.90
C THR A 5 1.14 -7.88 -11.15
N LYS A 6 0.15 -6.98 -11.06
CA LYS A 6 -0.26 -6.12 -12.17
C LYS A 6 0.62 -4.88 -12.31
N LEU A 7 1.20 -4.40 -11.21
CA LEU A 7 2.12 -3.26 -11.19
C LEU A 7 3.55 -3.65 -11.60
N ALA A 8 3.98 -4.85 -11.26
CA ALA A 8 5.37 -5.26 -11.40
C ALA A 8 5.78 -5.53 -12.86
N SER A 9 6.96 -5.04 -13.25
CA SER A 9 7.60 -5.43 -14.50
C SER A 9 8.12 -6.87 -14.45
N ILE A 10 8.63 -7.28 -13.27
CA ILE A 10 9.11 -8.64 -12.96
C ILE A 10 8.81 -8.92 -11.48
N GLU A 11 8.34 -10.13 -11.17
CA GLU A 11 8.22 -10.61 -9.79
C GLU A 11 9.60 -11.08 -9.28
N VAL A 12 10.15 -10.39 -8.28
CA VAL A 12 11.39 -10.81 -7.61
C VAL A 12 11.03 -11.48 -6.30
N LYS A 13 10.95 -12.80 -6.29
CA LYS A 13 10.94 -13.55 -5.03
C LYS A 13 12.27 -13.26 -4.33
N THR A 14 12.26 -12.39 -3.33
CA THR A 14 13.48 -12.07 -2.59
C THR A 14 13.90 -13.30 -1.81
N ALA A 15 15.20 -13.57 -1.88
CA ALA A 15 15.86 -14.63 -1.13
C ALA A 15 15.52 -14.52 0.37
N PRO A 16 15.47 -15.65 1.11
CA PRO A 16 15.30 -15.62 2.55
C PRO A 16 16.41 -14.75 3.15
N TYR A 17 16.03 -13.58 3.68
CA TYR A 17 16.91 -12.90 4.61
C TYR A 17 17.03 -13.80 5.84
N PRO A 18 18.22 -13.94 6.46
CA PRO A 18 18.50 -15.06 7.37
C PRO A 18 17.66 -15.09 8.66
N PHE A 19 16.73 -14.16 8.82
CA PHE A 19 16.04 -13.85 10.07
C PHE A 19 14.54 -13.51 9.89
N THR A 20 13.91 -13.85 8.75
CA THR A 20 12.48 -13.60 8.49
C THR A 20 11.70 -14.92 8.36
N THR A 21 10.56 -15.10 9.04
CA THR A 21 9.68 -16.28 8.85
C THR A 21 8.61 -16.07 7.77
N LEU A 22 8.23 -14.82 7.46
CA LEU A 22 7.39 -14.46 6.31
C LEU A 22 8.22 -13.60 5.35
N GLN A 23 8.35 -14.05 4.10
CA GLN A 23 9.02 -13.29 3.05
C GLN A 23 8.07 -12.21 2.52
N PRO A 24 8.39 -10.90 2.64
CA PRO A 24 7.61 -9.87 1.96
C PRO A 24 7.68 -10.12 0.45
N ASN A 25 6.54 -10.03 -0.24
CA ASN A 25 6.56 -10.08 -1.69
C ASN A 25 7.08 -8.74 -2.19
N ILE A 26 8.35 -8.72 -2.59
CA ILE A 26 8.97 -7.53 -3.17
C ILE A 26 8.88 -7.63 -4.69
N SER A 27 8.50 -6.54 -5.34
CA SER A 27 8.55 -6.41 -6.78
C SER A 27 9.13 -5.05 -7.16
N PHE A 28 9.34 -4.81 -8.44
CA PHE A 28 9.68 -3.47 -8.90
C PHE A 28 8.93 -3.10 -10.17
N ILE A 29 8.73 -1.79 -10.34
CA ILE A 29 8.32 -1.15 -11.58
C ILE A 29 9.58 -0.58 -12.21
N GLU A 30 9.90 -1.01 -13.44
CA GLU A 30 10.94 -0.40 -14.26
C GLU A 30 10.31 0.58 -15.26
N PHE A 31 10.87 1.77 -15.36
CA PHE A 31 10.43 2.82 -16.28
C PHE A 31 11.35 2.90 -17.50
N ASP A 32 10.90 3.60 -18.55
CA ASP A 32 11.64 3.76 -19.81
C ASP A 32 13.03 4.42 -19.65
N ASP A 33 13.23 5.19 -18.57
CA ASP A 33 14.53 5.78 -18.22
C ASP A 33 15.41 4.85 -17.37
N PHE A 34 15.08 3.55 -17.32
CA PHE A 34 15.72 2.51 -16.52
C PHE A 34 15.69 2.74 -15.00
N SER A 35 14.94 3.75 -14.54
CA SER A 35 14.68 3.93 -13.12
C SER A 35 13.78 2.83 -12.58
N ARG A 36 14.00 2.42 -11.33
CA ARG A 36 13.23 1.34 -10.68
C ARG A 36 12.59 1.81 -9.40
N ILE A 37 11.32 1.48 -9.19
CA ILE A 37 10.64 1.65 -7.91
C ILE A 37 10.37 0.27 -7.34
N TYR A 38 10.92 -0.02 -6.17
CA TYR A 38 10.62 -1.24 -5.43
C TYR A 38 9.30 -1.09 -4.68
N LEU A 39 8.45 -2.10 -4.80
CA LEU A 39 7.20 -2.26 -4.09
C LEU A 39 7.37 -3.44 -3.14
N ALA A 40 6.92 -3.30 -1.90
CA ALA A 40 6.88 -4.40 -0.95
C ALA A 40 5.44 -4.59 -0.49
N ASP A 41 4.93 -5.82 -0.62
CA ASP A 41 3.67 -6.18 0.01
C ASP A 41 3.85 -6.28 1.51
N ILE A 42 2.89 -5.72 2.23
CA ILE A 42 2.82 -5.84 3.67
C ILE A 42 1.65 -6.77 4.00
N PRO A 43 1.89 -8.09 4.09
CA PRO A 43 0.83 -9.01 4.48
C PRO A 43 0.39 -8.68 5.90
N GLY A 44 -0.86 -8.20 5.99
CA GLY A 44 -1.69 -8.07 7.19
C GLY A 44 -0.96 -7.77 8.50
N ILE A 45 -0.96 -6.51 8.91
CA ILE A 45 -0.79 -6.09 10.31
C ILE A 45 -2.05 -6.49 11.14
N ILE A 46 -2.66 -7.62 10.81
CA ILE A 46 -3.97 -8.02 11.30
C ILE A 46 -3.78 -8.76 12.62
N ASN A 47 -4.21 -8.09 13.70
CA ASN A 47 -4.59 -8.61 15.03
C ASN A 47 -3.61 -9.45 15.86
N ASP A 48 -2.49 -9.96 15.33
CA ASP A 48 -1.55 -10.83 16.09
C ASP A 48 -0.07 -10.40 16.02
N ALA A 49 0.26 -9.29 15.34
CA ALA A 49 1.64 -8.78 15.31
C ALA A 49 2.16 -8.36 16.70
N HIS A 50 1.26 -8.10 17.65
CA HIS A 50 1.59 -7.83 19.05
C HIS A 50 1.90 -9.11 19.86
N SER A 51 1.38 -10.27 19.45
CA SER A 51 1.45 -11.53 20.22
C SER A 51 2.65 -12.41 19.85
N ASP A 52 3.19 -12.29 18.63
CA ASP A 52 4.25 -13.19 18.14
C ASP A 52 5.67 -12.57 18.11
N ARG A 53 6.40 -12.89 19.19
CA ARG A 53 7.85 -13.19 19.26
C ARG A 53 8.67 -12.82 18.01
N GLY A 54 9.12 -11.57 17.91
CA GLY A 54 10.29 -11.17 17.10
C GLY A 54 10.06 -10.92 15.59
N LEU A 55 8.85 -11.14 15.07
CA LEU A 55 8.55 -10.99 13.63
C LEU A 55 8.16 -9.56 13.24
N GLY A 56 7.44 -8.85 14.10
CA GLY A 56 7.01 -7.47 13.87
C GLY A 56 8.19 -6.51 13.71
N LEU A 57 9.16 -6.51 14.62
CA LEU A 57 10.23 -5.50 14.66
C LEU A 57 11.14 -5.50 13.39
N SER A 58 11.41 -6.68 12.82
CA SER A 58 12.22 -6.80 11.60
C SER A 58 11.43 -6.39 10.35
N PHE A 59 10.14 -6.73 10.29
CA PHE A 59 9.24 -6.31 9.23
C PHE A 59 9.02 -4.78 9.23
N LEU A 60 8.84 -4.20 10.42
CA LEU A 60 8.65 -2.77 10.63
C LEU A 60 9.86 -1.94 10.20
N ARG A 61 11.10 -2.44 10.40
CA ARG A 61 12.31 -1.80 9.84
C ARG A 61 12.28 -1.65 8.32
N HIS A 62 11.54 -2.51 7.60
CA HIS A 62 11.37 -2.36 6.15
C HIS A 62 10.37 -1.25 5.82
N ILE A 63 9.26 -1.16 6.57
CA ILE A 63 8.31 -0.04 6.47
C ILE A 63 9.01 1.28 6.81
N GLU A 64 9.88 1.32 7.82
CA GLU A 64 10.64 2.53 8.18
C GLU A 64 11.60 2.98 7.07
N ARG A 65 12.08 2.07 6.21
CA ARG A 65 12.94 2.40 5.08
C ARG A 65 12.18 2.86 3.83
N SER A 66 10.87 2.58 3.73
CA SER A 66 10.06 3.04 2.60
C SER A 66 10.04 4.57 2.52
N SER A 67 10.00 5.11 1.32
CA SER A 67 9.84 6.55 1.08
C SER A 67 8.37 6.99 1.13
N THR A 68 7.46 6.09 0.77
CA THR A 68 6.03 6.39 0.64
C THR A 68 5.21 5.16 1.00
N LEU A 69 4.00 5.37 1.51
CA LEU A 69 3.03 4.32 1.82
C LEU A 69 1.87 4.33 0.82
N VAL A 70 1.37 3.15 0.48
CA VAL A 70 0.19 2.98 -0.37
C VAL A 70 -0.83 2.17 0.42
N TYR A 71 -1.90 2.81 0.88
CA TYR A 71 -3.02 2.13 1.52
C TYR A 71 -3.93 1.57 0.44
N VAL A 72 -4.10 0.25 0.38
CA VAL A 72 -5.01 -0.39 -0.57
C VAL A 72 -6.27 -0.79 0.18
N ILE A 73 -7.37 -0.12 -0.12
CA ILE A 73 -8.65 -0.30 0.57
C ILE A 73 -9.62 -1.01 -0.38
N ASP A 74 -10.27 -2.06 0.09
CA ASP A 74 -11.30 -2.77 -0.67
C ASP A 74 -12.64 -2.05 -0.54
N THR A 75 -13.10 -1.42 -1.62
CA THR A 75 -14.36 -0.66 -1.58
C THR A 75 -15.59 -1.47 -1.93
N ALA A 76 -15.44 -2.70 -2.43
CA ALA A 76 -16.59 -3.56 -2.68
C ALA A 76 -17.27 -4.01 -1.37
N ALA A 77 -16.52 -4.03 -0.26
CA ALA A 77 -17.03 -4.34 1.09
C ALA A 77 -17.95 -5.57 1.13
N ILE A 78 -17.57 -6.63 0.39
CA ILE A 78 -18.39 -7.85 0.22
C ILE A 78 -18.61 -8.56 1.57
N ASP A 79 -17.69 -8.37 2.51
CA ASP A 79 -17.74 -8.86 3.89
C ASP A 79 -18.50 -7.94 4.85
N GLY A 80 -19.09 -6.84 4.35
CA GLY A 80 -19.89 -5.90 5.13
C GLY A 80 -19.09 -4.90 5.97
N ARG A 81 -17.77 -4.78 5.76
CA ARG A 81 -16.93 -3.80 6.46
C ARG A 81 -17.01 -2.41 5.82
N ASP A 82 -17.00 -1.35 6.62
CA ASP A 82 -16.93 0.03 6.12
C ASP A 82 -15.48 0.32 5.65
N PRO A 83 -15.26 0.62 4.35
CA PRO A 83 -13.92 0.87 3.83
C PRO A 83 -13.18 2.04 4.51
N TYR A 84 -13.91 3.04 4.98
CA TYR A 84 -13.34 4.17 5.70
C TYR A 84 -12.86 3.77 7.09
N GLU A 85 -13.61 2.94 7.80
CA GLU A 85 -13.18 2.40 9.09
C GLU A 85 -11.98 1.46 8.95
N ASP A 86 -11.90 0.68 7.87
CA ASP A 86 -10.71 -0.11 7.53
C ASP A 86 -9.46 0.79 7.37
N PHE A 87 -9.59 1.91 6.65
CA PHE A 87 -8.51 2.88 6.50
C PHE A 87 -8.08 3.50 7.84
N LEU A 88 -9.03 3.89 8.69
CA LEU A 88 -8.73 4.43 10.02
C LEU A 88 -8.05 3.38 10.91
N THR A 89 -8.52 2.14 10.86
CA THR A 89 -7.95 1.02 11.62
C THR A 89 -6.51 0.77 11.21
N LEU A 90 -6.22 0.69 9.91
CA LEU A 90 -4.85 0.53 9.40
C LEU A 90 -3.93 1.68 9.83
N ARG A 91 -4.40 2.92 9.79
CA ARG A 91 -3.62 4.07 10.26
C ARG A 91 -3.36 4.01 11.75
N LYS A 92 -4.37 3.67 12.55
CA LYS A 92 -4.27 3.55 14.00
C LYS A 92 -3.30 2.44 14.38
N GLU A 93 -3.37 1.30 13.70
CA GLU A 93 -2.39 0.22 13.84
C GLU A 93 -0.97 0.75 13.61
N LEU A 94 -0.70 1.36 12.45
CA LEU A 94 0.61 1.95 12.15
C LEU A 94 1.08 2.99 13.18
N GLU A 95 0.15 3.79 13.73
CA GLU A 95 0.43 4.74 14.81
C GLU A 95 0.90 4.06 16.10
N HIS A 96 0.20 2.98 16.51
CA HIS A 96 0.54 2.23 17.72
C HIS A 96 1.92 1.59 17.60
N TYR A 97 2.35 1.21 16.40
CA TYR A 97 3.68 0.68 16.16
C TYR A 97 4.77 1.75 16.15
N SER A 98 4.58 2.81 15.36
CA SER A 98 5.57 3.88 15.20
C SER A 98 4.90 5.15 14.66
N PRO A 99 4.70 6.18 15.51
CA PRO A 99 4.11 7.45 15.09
C PRO A 99 4.86 8.14 13.94
N GLN A 100 6.15 7.85 13.78
CA GLN A 100 6.99 8.36 12.71
C GLN A 100 6.56 7.84 11.32
N ILE A 101 5.96 6.65 11.24
CA ILE A 101 5.47 6.09 9.97
C ILE A 101 4.31 6.92 9.42
N LEU A 102 3.46 7.48 10.29
CA LEU A 102 2.34 8.33 9.87
C LEU A 102 2.76 9.68 9.30
N GLN A 103 4.00 10.12 9.53
CA GLN A 103 4.55 11.35 8.97
C GLN A 103 5.01 11.19 7.52
N LYS A 104 5.08 9.94 7.03
CA LYS A 104 5.51 9.67 5.66
C LYS A 104 4.47 10.10 4.65
N PRO A 105 4.89 10.52 3.44
CA PRO A 105 3.99 10.65 2.31
C PRO A 105 3.19 9.36 2.11
N PHE A 106 1.90 9.50 1.87
CA PHE A 106 1.05 8.35 1.59
C PHE A 106 0.03 8.67 0.51
N ILE A 107 -0.47 7.61 -0.11
CA ILE A 107 -1.61 7.64 -1.03
C ILE A 107 -2.56 6.50 -0.66
N VAL A 108 -3.81 6.65 -1.05
CA VAL A 108 -4.89 5.70 -0.81
C VAL A 108 -5.43 5.23 -2.15
N ALA A 109 -5.31 3.94 -2.41
CA ALA A 109 -5.85 3.25 -3.57
C ALA A 109 -7.15 2.54 -3.16
N LEU A 110 -8.29 3.12 -3.55
CA LEU A 110 -9.61 2.55 -3.42
C LEU A 110 -9.80 1.50 -4.52
N ASN A 111 -9.67 0.23 -4.16
CA ASN A 111 -9.64 -0.90 -5.07
C ASN A 111 -11.02 -1.56 -5.24
N LYS A 112 -11.21 -2.20 -6.40
CA LYS A 112 -12.45 -2.86 -6.85
C LYS A 112 -13.57 -1.92 -7.28
N VAL A 113 -13.20 -0.81 -7.93
CA VAL A 113 -14.18 0.11 -8.54
C VAL A 113 -14.97 -0.51 -9.70
N ASP A 114 -14.61 -1.73 -10.14
CA ASP A 114 -15.40 -2.53 -11.08
C ASP A 114 -16.67 -3.13 -10.47
N CYS A 115 -16.81 -3.15 -9.14
CA CYS A 115 -18.02 -3.62 -8.45
C CYS A 115 -19.05 -2.50 -8.30
N GLU A 116 -20.35 -2.79 -8.46
CA GLU A 116 -21.39 -1.77 -8.30
C GLU A 116 -21.56 -1.36 -6.84
N GLU A 117 -21.37 -2.30 -5.93
CA GLU A 117 -21.40 -2.11 -4.48
C GLU A 117 -20.35 -1.09 -4.01
N ALA A 118 -19.27 -0.93 -4.77
CA ALA A 118 -18.22 0.04 -4.46
C ALA A 118 -18.68 1.48 -4.61
N LYS A 119 -19.65 1.79 -5.50
CA LYS A 119 -20.04 3.17 -5.83
C LYS A 119 -20.48 3.96 -4.59
N LEU A 120 -21.33 3.36 -3.75
CA LEU A 120 -21.83 4.03 -2.53
C LEU A 120 -20.70 4.25 -1.51
N HIS A 121 -19.86 3.25 -1.32
CA HIS A 121 -18.74 3.34 -0.38
C HIS A 121 -17.67 4.32 -0.84
N LEU A 122 -17.42 4.43 -2.15
CA LEU A 122 -16.50 5.41 -2.72
C LEU A 122 -16.93 6.84 -2.39
N GLU A 123 -18.20 7.17 -2.60
CA GLU A 123 -18.73 8.50 -2.30
C GLU A 123 -18.66 8.80 -0.80
N THR A 124 -19.09 7.86 0.03
CA THR A 124 -19.02 8.00 1.50
C THR A 124 -17.57 8.14 2.00
N PHE A 125 -16.64 7.38 1.41
CA PHE A 125 -15.22 7.47 1.75
C PHE A 125 -14.66 8.85 1.40
N LYS A 126 -14.94 9.36 0.19
CA LYS A 126 -14.48 10.69 -0.26
C LYS A 126 -15.02 11.81 0.62
N GLU A 127 -16.28 11.74 1.03
CA GLU A 127 -16.90 12.73 1.92
C GLU A 127 -16.23 12.76 3.30
N LYS A 128 -15.89 11.59 3.85
CA LYS A 128 -15.24 11.47 5.16
C LYS A 128 -13.73 11.71 5.10
N TYR A 129 -13.11 11.64 3.92
CA TYR A 129 -11.65 11.67 3.75
C TYR A 129 -11.06 13.04 4.13
N PRO A 130 -10.25 13.14 5.20
CA PRO A 130 -9.82 14.43 5.73
C PRO A 130 -8.54 14.96 5.08
N PHE A 131 -7.97 14.25 4.10
CA PHE A 131 -6.71 14.60 3.45
C PHE A 131 -6.93 15.09 2.02
N ASP A 132 -5.86 15.56 1.40
CA ASP A 132 -5.88 16.05 0.02
C ASP A 132 -6.43 14.99 -0.95
N SER A 133 -7.44 15.35 -1.75
CA SER A 133 -8.06 14.47 -2.73
C SER A 133 -7.06 13.98 -3.80
N GLU A 134 -5.94 14.69 -4.02
CA GLU A 134 -4.85 14.24 -4.88
C GLU A 134 -4.11 12.99 -4.38
N THR A 135 -4.32 12.60 -3.12
CA THR A 135 -3.77 11.37 -2.54
C THR A 135 -4.69 10.17 -2.71
N LEU A 136 -5.89 10.37 -3.26
CA LEU A 136 -6.91 9.34 -3.43
C LEU A 136 -6.96 8.85 -4.89
N PHE A 137 -6.92 7.54 -5.08
CA PHE A 137 -6.92 6.91 -6.39
C PHE A 137 -7.95 5.79 -6.44
N GLU A 138 -8.87 5.89 -7.38
CA GLU A 138 -9.82 4.83 -7.72
C GLU A 138 -9.16 3.84 -8.67
N ILE A 139 -9.08 2.57 -8.27
CA ILE A 139 -8.42 1.53 -9.06
C ILE A 139 -9.26 0.25 -9.16
N SER A 140 -9.06 -0.48 -10.24
CA SER A 140 -9.40 -1.90 -10.30
C SER A 140 -8.14 -2.67 -10.64
N ALA A 141 -7.62 -3.43 -9.67
CA ALA A 141 -6.51 -4.34 -9.92
C ALA A 141 -6.88 -5.45 -10.92
N LYS A 142 -8.18 -5.83 -10.99
CA LYS A 142 -8.68 -6.86 -11.89
C LYS A 142 -8.73 -6.38 -13.34
N GLU A 143 -9.36 -5.22 -13.55
CA GLU A 143 -9.56 -4.61 -14.87
C GLU A 143 -8.40 -3.66 -15.28
N VAL A 144 -7.37 -3.53 -14.43
CA VAL A 144 -6.20 -2.65 -14.64
C VAL A 144 -6.60 -1.19 -14.87
N THR A 145 -7.70 -0.75 -14.25
CA THR A 145 -8.22 0.61 -14.35
C THR A 145 -7.61 1.48 -13.24
N GLY A 146 -7.28 2.75 -13.54
CA GLY A 146 -6.73 3.71 -12.56
C GLY A 146 -5.27 3.46 -12.14
N ILE A 147 -4.63 2.42 -12.68
CA ILE A 147 -3.28 2.01 -12.32
C ILE A 147 -2.20 3.01 -12.79
N SER A 148 -2.28 3.50 -14.03
CA SER A 148 -1.24 4.39 -14.58
C SER A 148 -1.12 5.73 -13.82
N PRO A 149 -2.23 6.43 -13.46
CA PRO A 149 -2.18 7.60 -12.58
C PRO A 149 -1.56 7.30 -11.21
N LEU A 150 -1.92 6.15 -10.60
CA LEU A 150 -1.37 5.71 -9.32
C LEU A 150 0.16 5.57 -9.39
N ILE A 151 0.67 4.84 -10.39
CA ILE A 151 2.12 4.64 -10.60
C ILE A 151 2.84 5.99 -10.78
N LYS A 152 2.27 6.90 -11.56
CA LYS A 152 2.85 8.24 -11.76
C LYS A 152 2.97 9.00 -10.44
N LYS A 153 1.94 8.99 -9.60
CA LYS A 153 2.00 9.66 -8.28
C LYS A 153 3.01 8.97 -7.36
N ILE A 154 3.06 7.64 -7.32
CA ILE A 154 4.07 6.88 -6.56
C ILE A 154 5.48 7.32 -6.99
N ARG A 155 5.73 7.43 -8.30
CA ARG A 155 7.02 7.89 -8.83
C ARG A 155 7.37 9.30 -8.38
N THR A 156 6.44 10.24 -8.48
CA THR A 156 6.65 11.61 -8.03
C THR A 156 6.99 11.69 -6.54
N LEU A 157 6.27 10.94 -5.70
CA LEU A 157 6.51 10.91 -4.26
C LEU A 157 7.85 10.24 -3.90
N ALA A 158 8.19 9.13 -4.58
CA ALA A 158 9.46 8.45 -4.39
C ALA A 158 10.67 9.33 -4.80
N GLN A 159 10.55 10.12 -5.86
CA GLN A 159 11.59 11.04 -6.31
C GLN A 159 11.75 12.25 -5.36
N ALA A 160 10.67 12.72 -4.75
CA ALA A 160 10.70 13.85 -3.82
C ALA A 160 11.45 13.53 -2.50
N ASP A 161 11.46 12.27 -2.06
CA ASP A 161 12.16 11.84 -0.83
C ASP A 161 13.69 11.78 -0.99
N GLY A 162 14.24 12.05 -2.18
CA GLY A 162 15.69 12.16 -2.43
C GLY A 162 16.52 10.88 -2.18
N LYS A 163 15.90 9.78 -1.74
CA LYS A 163 16.56 8.48 -1.57
C LYS A 163 16.91 7.93 -2.95
N LYS A 164 18.22 7.87 -3.22
CA LYS A 164 18.77 7.35 -4.48
C LYS A 164 18.30 5.92 -4.70
N PHE A 165 17.73 5.70 -5.88
CA PHE A 165 17.47 4.40 -6.47
C PHE A 165 18.82 3.68 -6.64
N VAL A 166 19.14 2.74 -5.76
CA VAL A 166 20.26 1.82 -5.89
C VAL A 166 19.70 0.41 -5.76
#